data_AF-A0A7C5M2Y2-F1
#
_entry.id   AF-A0A7C5M2Y2-F1
#
_cell.length_a   1.000
_cell.length_b   1.000
_cell.length_c   1.000
_cell.angle_alpha   90.00
_cell.angle_beta   90.00
_cell.angle_gamma   90.00
#
_symmetry.space_group_name_H-M   'P 1'
#
loop_
_entity.id
_entity.type
_entity.pdbx_description
1 polymer ?
#
loop_
_entity_poly.entity_id
_entity_poly.type
_entity_poly.pdbx_seq_one_letter_code
_entity_poly.pdbx_strand_id
1 'polypeptide(L)'
;MTATPDEARLTAILAQFAIAPATYRFEAVTSGLLNKSYRVLVNGQAKYFLQQINHRVFDVPAVMHNITVVSRHFATLANPPAILHLYPTRTGADWLQID
;
A
#
# COMPACT_ATOMS: atom_id res chain seq x y z
N MET A 1 18.98 16.87 -2.46
CA MET A 1 17.58 17.24 -2.74
C MET A 1 16.76 16.95 -1.49
N THR A 2 16.10 17.95 -0.94
CA THR A 2 15.12 17.79 0.14
C THR A 2 13.82 17.20 -0.43
N ALA A 3 13.17 16.31 0.32
CA ALA A 3 11.89 15.72 -0.09
C ALA A 3 10.81 16.80 -0.20
N THR A 4 9.89 16.66 -1.15
CA THR A 4 8.72 17.54 -1.22
C THR A 4 7.79 17.29 -0.02
N PRO A 5 6.91 18.24 0.35
CA PRO A 5 5.96 18.03 1.45
C PRO A 5 5.04 16.80 1.27
N ASP A 6 4.64 16.47 0.03
CA ASP A 6 3.83 15.26 -0.24
C ASP A 6 4.68 13.99 -0.05
N GLU A 7 5.92 13.98 -0.54
CA GLU A 7 6.83 12.84 -0.32
C GLU A 7 7.13 12.62 1.17
N ALA A 8 7.35 13.69 1.94
CA ALA A 8 7.54 13.60 3.38
C ALA A 8 6.32 12.96 4.08
N ARG A 9 5.11 13.35 3.68
CA ARG A 9 3.86 12.76 4.18
C ARG A 9 3.75 11.28 3.81
N LEU A 10 4.04 10.91 2.56
CA LEU A 10 3.99 9.53 2.09
C LEU A 10 5.05 8.65 2.78
N THR A 11 6.25 9.19 3.02
CA THR A 11 7.28 8.52 3.83
C THR A 11 6.80 8.29 5.27
N ALA A 12 6.14 9.27 5.89
CA ALA A 12 5.57 9.11 7.23
C ALA A 12 4.48 8.03 7.28
N ILE A 13 3.66 7.92 6.23
CA ILE A 13 2.68 6.83 6.07
C ILE A 13 3.39 5.48 5.95
N LEU A 14 4.38 5.35 5.07
CA LEU A 14 5.14 4.11 4.90
C LEU A 14 5.86 3.68 6.18
N ALA A 15 6.29 4.63 7.01
CA ALA A 15 6.90 4.34 8.30
C ALA A 15 5.97 3.59 9.28
N GLN A 16 4.64 3.65 9.08
CA GLN A 16 3.67 2.89 9.86
C GLN A 16 3.56 1.42 9.43
N PHE A 17 4.14 1.06 8.27
CA PHE A 17 4.16 -0.31 7.77
C PHE A 17 5.39 -1.08 8.25
N ALA A 18 5.24 -2.39 8.43
CA ALA A 18 6.29 -3.31 8.82
C ALA A 18 7.22 -3.63 7.63
N ILE A 19 7.73 -2.59 6.99
CA ILE A 19 8.70 -2.66 5.90
C ILE A 19 10.05 -2.07 6.35
N ALA A 20 11.13 -2.49 5.71
CA ALA A 20 12.46 -1.95 6.00
C ALA A 20 12.50 -0.44 5.68
N PRO A 21 12.96 0.41 6.62
CA PRO A 21 13.20 1.82 6.34
C PRO A 21 14.18 1.98 5.17
N ALA A 22 13.87 2.88 4.25
CA ALA A 22 14.72 3.20 3.11
C ALA A 22 14.49 4.63 2.64
N THR A 23 15.34 5.10 1.73
CA THR A 23 15.06 6.32 0.96
C THR A 23 14.09 5.97 -0.15
N TYR A 24 12.89 6.52 -0.08
CA TYR A 24 11.82 6.29 -1.05
C TYR A 24 11.76 7.40 -2.09
N ARG A 25 11.40 7.05 -3.32
CA ARG A 25 10.83 7.99 -4.31
C ARG A 25 9.44 7.52 -4.69
N PHE A 26 8.57 8.46 -5.03
CA PHE A 26 7.17 8.18 -5.32
C PHE A 26 6.82 8.63 -6.73
N GLU A 27 6.26 7.73 -7.52
CA GLU A 27 5.71 8.03 -8.84
C GLU A 27 4.19 7.89 -8.78
N ALA A 28 3.46 8.98 -9.03
CA ALA A 28 2.00 8.94 -9.07
C ALA A 28 1.53 8.08 -10.25
N VAL A 29 0.55 7.22 -10.00
CA VAL A 29 -0.10 6.41 -11.04
C VAL A 29 -1.46 7.03 -11.36
N THR A 30 -1.56 7.67 -12.52
CA THR A 30 -2.71 8.48 -12.95
C THR A 30 -3.70 7.74 -13.85
N SER A 31 -3.37 6.52 -14.30
CA SER A 31 -4.26 5.69 -15.10
C SER A 31 -5.43 5.09 -14.30
N GLY A 32 -5.34 5.08 -12.96
CA GLY A 32 -6.42 4.65 -12.07
C GLY A 32 -7.38 5.79 -11.74
N LEU A 33 -8.69 5.54 -11.84
CA LEU A 33 -9.73 6.55 -11.58
C LEU A 33 -10.32 6.51 -10.16
N LEU A 34 -10.07 5.43 -9.41
CA LEU A 34 -10.72 5.18 -8.13
C LEU A 34 -9.84 5.60 -6.95
N ASN A 35 -8.69 4.96 -6.79
CA ASN A 35 -7.77 5.16 -5.67
C ASN A 35 -6.62 6.10 -6.04
N LYS A 36 -6.14 6.91 -5.08
CA LYS A 36 -4.89 7.65 -5.26
C LYS A 36 -3.73 6.68 -5.08
N SER A 37 -2.96 6.45 -6.15
CA SER A 37 -2.00 5.35 -6.22
C SER A 37 -0.60 5.86 -6.52
N TYR A 38 0.40 5.23 -5.89
CA TYR A 38 1.80 5.59 -6.02
C TYR A 38 2.65 4.32 -6.17
N ARG A 39 3.53 4.32 -7.17
CA ARG A 39 4.64 3.37 -7.26
C ARG A 39 5.77 3.87 -6.38
N VAL A 40 6.20 3.05 -5.43
CA VAL A 40 7.26 3.38 -4.49
C VAL A 40 8.56 2.74 -4.97
N LEU A 41 9.54 3.58 -5.24
CA LEU A 41 10.87 3.17 -5.67
C LEU A 41 11.84 3.13 -4.49
N VAL A 42 12.64 2.08 -4.40
CA VAL A 42 13.80 1.96 -3.50
C VAL A 42 15.02 1.69 -4.39
N ASN A 43 16.07 2.51 -4.27
CA ASN A 43 17.27 2.42 -5.13
C ASN A 43 16.94 2.41 -6.64
N GLY A 44 15.91 3.18 -7.04
CA GLY A 44 15.46 3.27 -8.44
C GLY A 44 14.59 2.11 -8.93
N GLN A 45 14.30 1.11 -8.09
CA GLN A 45 13.48 -0.05 -8.45
C GLN A 45 12.12 -0.01 -7.76
N ALA A 46 11.06 -0.35 -8.50
CA ALA A 46 9.70 -0.47 -7.94
C ALA A 46 9.67 -1.59 -6.91
N LYS A 47 9.41 -1.22 -5.65
CA LYS A 47 9.40 -2.15 -4.52
C LYS A 47 8.02 -2.32 -3.90
N TYR A 48 7.27 -1.22 -3.80
CA TYR A 48 5.93 -1.23 -3.20
C TYR A 48 4.94 -0.48 -4.08
N PHE A 49 3.66 -0.77 -3.86
CA PHE A 49 2.55 -0.04 -4.44
C PHE A 49 1.68 0.50 -3.30
N LEU A 50 1.69 1.82 -3.11
CA LEU A 50 0.95 2.48 -2.05
C LEU A 50 -0.35 3.03 -2.63
N GLN A 51 -1.48 2.69 -2.02
CA GLN A 51 -2.79 3.22 -2.40
C GLN A 51 -3.50 3.83 -1.21
N GLN A 52 -4.04 5.03 -1.43
CA GLN A 52 -5.08 5.59 -0.58
C GLN A 52 -6.43 5.20 -1.18
N ILE A 53 -7.17 4.34 -0.48
CA ILE A 53 -8.49 3.87 -0.91
C ILE A 53 -9.49 5.03 -0.82
N ASN A 54 -10.32 5.16 -1.87
CA ASN A 54 -11.35 6.18 -1.92
C ASN A 54 -12.56 5.82 -1.05
N HIS A 55 -12.62 6.39 0.15
CA HIS A 55 -13.69 6.20 1.12
C HIS A 55 -15.06 6.77 0.69
N ARG A 56 -15.12 7.54 -0.40
CA ARG A 56 -16.41 8.01 -0.96
C ARG A 56 -17.06 6.97 -1.86
N VAL A 57 -16.26 6.04 -2.37
CA VAL A 57 -16.72 4.97 -3.29
C VAL A 57 -16.83 3.64 -2.56
N PHE A 58 -15.90 3.36 -1.63
CA PHE A 58 -15.82 2.10 -0.93
C PHE A 58 -16.04 2.26 0.57
N ASP A 59 -16.76 1.30 1.17
CA ASP A 59 -16.65 0.99 2.59
C ASP A 59 -15.26 0.38 2.82
N VAL A 60 -14.35 1.18 3.41
CA VAL A 60 -12.93 0.83 3.56
C VAL A 60 -12.76 -0.41 4.46
N PRO A 61 -13.38 -0.49 5.66
CA PRO A 61 -13.35 -1.71 6.45
C PRO A 61 -13.83 -2.96 5.69
N ALA A 62 -14.96 -2.88 4.98
CA ALA A 62 -15.51 -4.03 4.27
C ALA A 62 -14.63 -4.47 3.09
N VAL A 63 -14.13 -3.53 2.28
CA VAL A 63 -13.26 -3.88 1.14
C VAL A 63 -11.92 -4.45 1.61
N MET A 64 -11.34 -3.90 2.69
CA MET A 64 -10.09 -4.42 3.24
C MET A 64 -10.25 -5.78 3.89
N HIS A 65 -11.40 -6.06 4.53
CA HIS A 65 -11.73 -7.41 4.99
C HIS A 65 -11.72 -8.40 3.82
N ASN A 66 -12.41 -8.07 2.72
CA ASN A 66 -12.48 -8.94 1.54
C ASN A 66 -11.10 -9.16 0.92
N ILE A 67 -10.31 -8.10 0.70
CA ILE A 67 -8.94 -8.19 0.18
C ILE A 67 -8.09 -9.11 1.07
N THR A 68 -8.18 -8.94 2.38
CA THR A 68 -7.43 -9.74 3.35
C THR A 68 -7.80 -11.22 3.28
N VAL A 69 -9.08 -11.54 3.31
CA VAL A 69 -9.58 -12.93 3.25
C VAL A 69 -9.16 -13.60 1.95
N VAL A 70 -9.38 -12.92 0.82
CA VAL A 70 -9.07 -13.46 -0.51
C VAL A 70 -7.56 -13.66 -0.69
N SER A 71 -6.75 -12.65 -0.38
CA SER A 71 -5.29 -12.75 -0.49
C SER A 71 -4.71 -13.86 0.40
N ARG A 72 -5.18 -13.99 1.64
CA ARG A 72 -4.73 -15.05 2.56
C ARG A 72 -5.17 -16.43 2.11
N HIS A 73 -6.40 -16.58 1.63
CA HIS A 73 -6.89 -17.86 1.12
C HIS A 73 -6.03 -18.34 -0.06
N PHE A 74 -5.84 -17.48 -1.07
CA PHE A 74 -5.03 -17.85 -2.23
C PHE A 74 -3.58 -18.15 -1.86
N ALA A 75 -3.00 -17.46 -0.88
CA ALA A 75 -1.64 -17.73 -0.39
C ALA A 75 -1.44 -19.14 0.20
N THR A 76 -2.52 -19.84 0.59
CA THR A 76 -2.44 -21.22 1.12
C THR A 76 -2.55 -22.31 0.06
N LEU A 77 -2.85 -21.97 -1.19
CA LEU A 77 -2.98 -22.96 -2.25
C LEU A 77 -1.61 -23.49 -2.66
N ALA A 78 -1.55 -24.77 -3.07
CA ALA A 78 -0.32 -25.38 -3.56
C ALA A 78 0.25 -24.67 -4.80
N ASN A 79 -0.64 -24.13 -5.64
CA ASN A 79 -0.31 -23.36 -6.84
C ASN A 79 -1.13 -22.05 -6.84
N PRO A 80 -0.69 -21.01 -6.09
CA PRO A 80 -1.42 -19.77 -5.99
C PRO A 80 -1.33 -18.97 -7.30
N PRO A 81 -2.39 -18.25 -7.72
CA PRO A 81 -2.27 -17.26 -8.78
C PRO A 81 -1.38 -16.08 -8.33
N ALA A 82 -1.09 -15.14 -9.23
CA ALA A 82 -0.52 -13.86 -8.82
C ALA A 82 -1.50 -13.15 -7.86
N ILE A 83 -1.06 -12.92 -6.62
CA ILE A 83 -1.88 -12.29 -5.58
C ILE A 83 -1.31 -10.95 -5.14
N LEU A 84 -2.17 -10.13 -4.55
CA LEU A 84 -1.74 -8.93 -3.83
C LEU A 84 -1.09 -9.35 -2.51
N HIS A 85 0.20 -9.08 -2.40
CA HIS A 85 0.95 -9.21 -1.15
C HIS A 85 0.75 -7.95 -0.30
N LEU A 86 0.00 -8.10 0.80
CA LEU A 86 -0.20 -7.03 1.77
C LEU A 86 1.00 -6.95 2.71
N TYR A 87 1.52 -5.74 2.90
CA TYR A 87 2.50 -5.47 3.94
C TYR A 87 1.74 -4.97 5.16
N PRO A 88 1.80 -5.65 6.32
CA PRO A 88 1.05 -5.22 7.48
C PRO A 88 1.62 -3.92 8.06
N THR A 89 0.81 -3.22 8.84
CA THR A 89 1.26 -2.14 9.72
C THR A 89 2.17 -2.70 10.82
N ARG A 90 2.89 -1.83 11.52
CA ARG A 90 3.66 -2.21 12.72
C ARG A 90 2.79 -2.78 13.84
N THR A 91 1.49 -2.49 13.82
CA THR A 91 0.49 -3.04 14.75
C THR A 91 -0.13 -4.36 14.26
N GLY A 92 0.24 -4.83 13.07
CA GLY A 92 -0.24 -6.09 12.49
C GLY A 92 -1.53 -5.99 11.67
N ALA A 93 -2.07 -4.80 11.44
CA ALA A 93 -3.23 -4.61 10.57
C ALA A 93 -2.83 -4.63 9.09
N ASP A 94 -3.70 -5.07 8.18
CA ASP A 94 -3.40 -5.10 6.74
C ASP A 94 -3.57 -3.75 6.02
N TRP A 95 -4.01 -2.71 6.74
CA TRP A 95 -4.15 -1.35 6.24
C TRP A 95 -4.04 -0.33 7.38
N LEU A 96 -3.81 0.92 7.01
CA LEU A 96 -3.70 2.06 7.92
C LEU A 96 -4.91 2.98 7.74
N GLN A 97 -5.60 3.27 8.84
CA GLN A 97 -6.51 4.40 8.91
C GLN A 97 -5.71 5.66 9.29
N ILE A 98 -5.92 6.74 8.55
CA ILE A 98 -5.34 8.05 8.83
C ILE A 98 -6.51 8.96 9.15
N ASP A 99 -6.49 9.56 10.35
CA ASP A 99 -7.48 10.53 10.81
C ASP A 99 -7.38 11.87 10.05
#